data_AF-E3KJX8-F1
#
_entry.id   AF-E3KJX8-F1
#
_cell.length_a   1.000
_cell.length_b   1.000
_cell.length_c   1.000
_cell.angle_alpha   90.00
_cell.angle_beta   90.00
_cell.angle_gamma   90.00
#
_symmetry.space_group_name_H-M   'P 1'
#
loop_
_entity.id
_entity.type
_entity.pdbx_description
1 polymer ?
#
loop_
_entity_poly.entity_id
_entity_poly.type
_entity_poly.pdbx_seq_one_letter_code
_entity_poly.pdbx_strand_id
1 'polypeptide(L)'
;MSDQNKPESFTENDAFNSGKHCAKTDCRTLDFLPLVCPHCHLAFCSSHAHVFYHDCSLPPFLRAERREEASTSTGDPVRQLVNDHTPPPATVINEDRNAKAKQILAARFPVASKRERQPTRPAKELSPALKLIMLKRQAVSGDPQKKDSAVPPSSRWYGRLGCVVPTGDLQNLKWDEQRALATEPRAIWFDKNTVVGKIFDMIITMFKPELLSHSHSDSTSDLQLFTIRPGNQLHLITNQCSAIWADVVEDGEEVWLTPRHINLS
;
A
#
# COMPACT_ATOMS: atom_id res chain seq x y z
N MET A 1 5.73 -65.05 -19.72
CA MET A 1 6.13 -64.45 -21.01
C MET A 1 4.96 -63.64 -21.53
N SER A 2 5.28 -62.44 -22.00
CA SER A 2 4.42 -61.46 -22.70
C SER A 2 3.78 -60.38 -21.83
N ASP A 3 4.64 -59.41 -21.52
CA ASP A 3 4.37 -57.99 -21.37
C ASP A 3 3.31 -57.44 -22.34
N GLN A 4 2.50 -56.51 -21.83
CA GLN A 4 1.90 -55.43 -22.61
C GLN A 4 1.68 -54.22 -21.68
N ASN A 5 2.80 -53.63 -21.26
CA ASN A 5 2.83 -52.28 -20.74
C ASN A 5 2.76 -51.33 -21.94
N LYS A 6 1.56 -50.79 -22.24
CA LYS A 6 1.35 -49.81 -23.30
C LYS A 6 1.76 -48.43 -22.75
N PRO A 7 2.73 -47.72 -23.36
CA PRO A 7 3.08 -46.38 -22.91
C PRO A 7 1.97 -45.44 -23.38
N GLU A 8 1.15 -44.94 -22.45
CA GLU A 8 0.31 -43.79 -22.73
C GLU A 8 1.23 -42.58 -22.88
N SER A 9 1.28 -42.06 -24.10
CA SER A 9 2.00 -40.84 -24.45
C SER A 9 1.36 -39.66 -23.74
N PHE A 10 1.92 -39.29 -22.59
CA PHE A 10 1.63 -38.01 -21.95
C PHE A 10 2.27 -36.90 -22.79
N THR A 11 1.44 -36.19 -23.54
CA THR A 11 1.82 -34.93 -24.18
C THR A 11 1.96 -33.87 -23.09
N GLU A 12 3.16 -33.27 -22.96
CA GLU A 12 3.50 -32.19 -22.01
C GLU A 12 2.75 -30.86 -22.25
N ASN A 13 1.65 -30.86 -23.01
CA ASN A 13 0.85 -29.68 -23.35
C ASN A 13 -0.59 -29.70 -22.78
N ASP A 14 -1.00 -30.73 -22.04
CA ASP A 14 -2.37 -30.80 -21.50
C ASP A 14 -2.56 -30.06 -20.15
N ALA A 15 -1.48 -29.59 -19.53
CA ALA A 15 -1.54 -28.86 -18.25
C ALA A 15 -2.01 -27.40 -18.40
N PHE A 16 -1.83 -26.78 -19.57
CA PHE A 16 -2.05 -25.35 -19.78
C PHE A 16 -3.43 -24.96 -20.33
N ASN A 17 -4.33 -25.94 -20.56
CA ASN A 17 -5.69 -25.68 -21.06
C ASN A 17 -6.80 -26.28 -20.17
N SER A 18 -6.53 -26.46 -18.88
CA SER A 18 -7.41 -27.16 -17.93
C SER A 18 -8.39 -26.25 -17.17
N GLY A 19 -8.52 -24.97 -17.54
CA GLY A 19 -9.47 -24.05 -16.92
C GLY A 19 -10.89 -24.20 -17.48
N LYS A 20 -11.89 -23.72 -16.72
CA LYS A 20 -13.30 -23.68 -17.17
C LYS A 20 -13.73 -22.24 -17.44
N HIS A 21 -14.48 -22.04 -18.50
CA HIS A 21 -15.08 -20.74 -18.79
C HIS A 21 -16.24 -20.43 -17.83
N CYS A 22 -16.38 -19.15 -17.50
CA CYS A 22 -17.54 -18.63 -16.78
C CYS A 22 -18.83 -18.94 -17.54
N ALA A 23 -19.85 -19.47 -16.86
CA ALA A 23 -21.13 -19.82 -17.47
C ALA A 23 -22.05 -18.62 -17.73
N LYS A 24 -21.67 -17.40 -17.31
CA LYS A 24 -22.42 -16.18 -17.58
C LYS A 24 -22.25 -15.80 -19.05
N THR A 25 -23.35 -15.56 -19.77
CA THR A 25 -23.39 -15.42 -21.24
C THR A 25 -22.56 -14.25 -21.79
N ASP A 26 -22.42 -13.17 -21.02
CA ASP A 26 -21.62 -11.99 -21.37
C ASP A 26 -20.15 -12.09 -20.90
N CYS A 27 -19.76 -13.19 -20.25
CA CYS A 27 -18.43 -13.38 -19.67
C CYS A 27 -17.68 -14.51 -20.40
N ARG A 28 -16.50 -14.19 -20.95
CA ARG A 28 -15.64 -15.19 -21.64
C ARG A 28 -14.38 -15.54 -20.85
N THR A 29 -14.32 -15.14 -19.58
CA THR A 29 -13.18 -15.41 -18.70
C THR A 29 -13.00 -16.92 -18.50
N LEU A 30 -11.79 -17.41 -18.75
CA LEU A 30 -11.35 -18.76 -18.40
C LEU A 30 -10.74 -18.70 -17.00
N ASP A 31 -11.30 -19.47 -16.07
CA ASP A 31 -10.84 -19.53 -14.68
C ASP A 31 -10.30 -20.94 -14.38
N PHE A 32 -9.10 -21.01 -13.80
CA PHE A 32 -8.45 -22.28 -13.45
C PHE A 32 -8.96 -22.82 -12.11
N LEU A 33 -9.66 -22.00 -11.32
CA LEU A 33 -10.37 -22.41 -10.09
C LEU A 33 -11.88 -22.11 -10.23
N PRO A 34 -12.63 -22.92 -10.99
CA PRO A 34 -14.05 -22.69 -11.21
C PRO A 34 -14.85 -22.72 -9.91
N LEU A 35 -15.55 -21.63 -9.61
CA LEU A 35 -16.44 -21.52 -8.46
C LEU A 35 -17.83 -21.99 -8.87
N VAL A 36 -18.30 -23.10 -8.29
CA VAL A 36 -19.60 -23.68 -8.60
C VAL A 36 -20.67 -23.08 -7.70
N CYS A 37 -21.70 -22.49 -8.30
CA CYS A 37 -22.82 -21.95 -7.54
C CYS A 37 -23.63 -23.10 -6.90
N PRO A 38 -23.95 -23.05 -5.59
CA PRO A 38 -24.68 -24.13 -4.92
C PRO A 38 -26.15 -24.25 -5.36
N HIS A 39 -26.68 -23.26 -6.08
CA HIS A 39 -28.10 -23.22 -6.47
C HIS A 39 -28.34 -23.59 -7.93
N CYS A 40 -27.46 -23.17 -8.85
CA CYS A 40 -27.58 -23.51 -10.27
C CYS A 40 -26.53 -24.50 -10.76
N HIS A 41 -25.56 -24.87 -9.92
CA HIS A 41 -24.48 -25.84 -10.22
C HIS A 41 -23.61 -25.52 -11.44
N LEU A 42 -23.69 -24.28 -11.94
CA LEU A 42 -22.84 -23.76 -12.99
C LEU A 42 -21.54 -23.18 -12.42
N ALA A 43 -20.47 -23.23 -13.22
CA ALA A 43 -19.16 -22.70 -12.87
C ALA A 43 -19.00 -21.24 -13.31
N PHE A 44 -18.51 -20.39 -12.42
CA PHE A 44 -18.30 -18.96 -12.67
C PHE A 44 -16.89 -18.53 -12.24
N CYS A 45 -16.42 -17.42 -12.82
CA CYS A 45 -15.21 -16.76 -12.34
C CYS A 45 -15.46 -16.00 -11.03
N SER A 46 -14.40 -15.60 -10.34
CA SER A 46 -14.46 -14.88 -9.06
C SER A 46 -15.42 -13.66 -9.02
N SER A 47 -15.57 -12.93 -10.13
CA SER A 47 -16.47 -11.77 -10.20
C SER A 47 -17.97 -12.12 -10.36
N HIS A 48 -18.27 -13.33 -10.85
CA HIS A 48 -19.64 -13.76 -11.16
C HIS A 48 -20.12 -14.94 -10.30
N ALA A 49 -19.30 -15.41 -9.35
CA ALA A 49 -19.64 -16.53 -8.46
C ALA A 49 -20.83 -16.23 -7.53
N HIS A 50 -21.06 -14.96 -7.17
CA HIS A 50 -22.17 -14.58 -6.30
C HIS A 50 -23.51 -14.65 -7.03
N VAL A 51 -24.58 -15.08 -6.34
CA VAL A 51 -25.95 -15.29 -6.86
C VAL A 51 -26.57 -14.06 -7.52
N PHE A 52 -26.13 -12.85 -7.15
CA PHE A 52 -26.59 -11.59 -7.74
C PHE A 52 -25.86 -11.21 -9.04
N TYR A 53 -24.71 -11.81 -9.31
CA TYR A 53 -23.85 -11.44 -10.44
C TYR A 53 -23.93 -12.44 -11.60
N HIS A 54 -24.84 -13.40 -11.53
CA HIS A 54 -25.22 -14.26 -12.64
C HIS A 54 -26.73 -14.51 -12.63
N ASP A 55 -27.24 -15.00 -13.76
CA ASP A 55 -28.65 -15.40 -13.90
C ASP A 55 -28.90 -16.73 -13.19
N CYS A 56 -28.86 -16.71 -11.86
CA CYS A 56 -29.05 -17.90 -11.04
C CYS A 56 -30.46 -18.48 -11.23
N SER A 57 -30.63 -19.78 -10.96
CA SER A 57 -31.96 -20.41 -10.87
C SER A 57 -32.65 -20.14 -9.52
N LEU A 58 -31.97 -19.49 -8.57
CA LEU A 58 -32.54 -19.22 -7.25
C LEU A 58 -33.76 -18.28 -7.37
N PRO A 59 -34.90 -18.61 -6.73
CA PRO A 59 -36.09 -17.76 -6.77
C PRO A 59 -35.82 -16.32 -6.27
N PRO A 60 -36.41 -15.29 -6.89
CA PRO A 60 -36.17 -13.88 -6.54
C PRO A 60 -36.41 -13.53 -5.07
N PHE A 61 -37.35 -14.21 -4.40
CA PHE A 61 -37.68 -13.96 -3.00
C PHE A 61 -36.61 -14.43 -2.02
N LEU A 62 -35.75 -15.38 -2.40
CA LEU A 62 -34.60 -15.83 -1.59
C LEU A 62 -33.33 -15.03 -1.87
N ARG A 63 -33.35 -14.13 -2.87
CA ARG A 63 -32.26 -13.20 -3.15
C ARG A 63 -32.35 -11.94 -2.30
N ALA A 64 -33.39 -11.76 -1.49
CA ALA A 64 -33.56 -10.55 -0.69
C ALA A 64 -33.40 -10.84 0.80
N GLU A 65 -32.15 -10.91 1.29
CA GLU A 65 -31.93 -10.67 2.71
C GLU A 65 -30.83 -9.63 2.96
N ARG A 66 -31.31 -8.56 3.62
CA ARG A 66 -30.62 -7.51 4.37
C ARG A 66 -30.04 -6.31 3.61
N ARG A 67 -30.95 -5.46 3.12
CA ARG A 67 -30.81 -4.00 3.24
C ARG A 67 -31.95 -3.48 4.12
N GLU A 68 -31.67 -3.21 5.38
CA GLU A 68 -32.53 -2.35 6.21
C GLU A 68 -31.69 -1.28 6.88
N GLU A 69 -31.53 -0.17 6.16
CA GLU A 69 -31.45 1.16 6.76
C GLU A 69 -32.71 1.89 6.32
N ALA A 70 -33.66 2.11 7.24
CA ALA A 70 -34.57 3.25 7.21
C ALA A 70 -35.42 3.29 8.49
N SER A 71 -35.15 4.33 9.27
CA SER A 71 -36.07 4.99 10.19
C SER A 71 -37.49 5.16 9.63
N THR A 72 -38.50 4.66 10.34
CA THR A 72 -39.74 5.41 10.63
C THR A 72 -40.50 4.78 11.78
N SER A 73 -40.88 5.66 12.70
CA SER A 73 -41.60 5.43 13.94
C SER A 73 -43.06 5.05 13.69
N THR A 74 -43.53 3.97 14.30
CA THR A 74 -44.91 3.88 14.80
C THR A 74 -44.88 3.14 16.13
N GLY A 75 -45.52 3.73 17.14
CA GLY A 75 -45.29 3.49 18.57
C GLY A 75 -45.40 2.03 18.99
N ASP A 76 -44.31 1.54 19.60
CA ASP A 76 -44.19 0.20 20.15
C ASP A 76 -44.30 0.31 21.69
N PRO A 77 -45.30 -0.31 22.36
CA PRO A 77 -45.58 -0.15 23.80
C PRO A 77 -44.40 -0.58 24.69
N VAL A 78 -43.44 -1.31 24.13
CA VAL A 78 -42.18 -1.69 24.78
C VAL A 78 -41.31 -0.46 25.12
N ARG A 79 -41.33 0.60 24.30
CA ARG A 79 -40.56 1.83 24.57
C ARG A 79 -41.11 2.64 25.75
N GLN A 80 -42.41 2.59 25.99
CA GLN A 80 -43.04 3.30 27.11
C GLN A 80 -42.68 2.63 28.45
N LEU A 81 -42.72 1.29 28.50
CA LEU A 81 -42.30 0.50 29.67
C LEU A 81 -40.83 0.69 30.02
N VAL A 82 -39.95 0.91 29.03
CA VAL A 82 -38.53 1.21 29.28
C VAL A 82 -38.37 2.61 29.87
N ASN A 83 -39.08 3.62 29.38
CA ASN A 83 -38.97 4.98 29.88
C ASN A 83 -39.51 5.14 31.32
N ASP A 84 -40.59 4.45 31.67
CA ASP A 84 -41.20 4.52 33.01
C ASP A 84 -40.32 3.88 34.12
N HIS A 85 -39.33 3.07 33.74
CA HIS A 85 -38.36 2.44 34.66
C HIS A 85 -36.92 2.91 34.47
N THR A 86 -36.69 3.96 33.67
CA THR A 86 -35.34 4.52 33.53
C THR A 86 -35.12 5.57 34.64
N PRO A 87 -34.16 5.38 35.56
CA PRO A 87 -33.86 6.39 36.57
C PRO A 87 -33.34 7.68 35.91
N PRO A 88 -33.63 8.87 36.47
CA PRO A 88 -33.17 10.13 35.89
C PRO A 88 -31.64 10.15 35.83
N PRO A 89 -31.04 10.82 34.81
CA PRO A 89 -29.60 10.87 34.67
C PRO A 89 -29.00 11.56 35.89
N ALA A 90 -28.27 10.79 36.71
CA ALA A 90 -27.49 11.34 37.80
C ALA A 90 -26.47 12.32 37.23
N THR A 91 -26.41 13.53 37.79
CA THR A 91 -25.34 14.48 37.53
C THR A 91 -24.01 13.82 37.85
N VAL A 92 -23.24 13.49 36.81
CA VAL A 92 -21.93 12.88 36.95
C VAL A 92 -20.96 13.96 37.43
N ILE A 93 -20.86 14.13 38.75
CA ILE A 93 -19.62 14.59 39.34
C ILE A 93 -18.59 13.51 39.02
N ASN A 94 -17.61 13.84 38.18
CA ASN A 94 -16.49 12.97 37.82
C ASN A 94 -15.58 12.78 39.04
N GLU A 95 -16.06 12.08 40.06
CA GLU A 95 -15.20 11.51 41.08
C GLU A 95 -14.61 10.23 40.55
N ASP A 96 -13.28 10.22 40.44
CA ASP A 96 -12.50 9.06 40.04
C ASP A 96 -12.72 7.94 41.07
N ARG A 97 -13.62 7.00 40.74
CA ARG A 97 -13.99 5.86 41.60
C ARG A 97 -12.78 5.00 41.99
N ASN A 98 -11.64 5.17 41.31
CA ASN A 98 -10.39 4.47 41.59
C ASN A 98 -9.33 5.34 42.30
N ALA A 99 -9.66 6.54 42.79
CA ALA A 99 -8.72 7.41 43.49
C ALA A 99 -8.07 6.73 44.71
N LYS A 100 -8.86 5.99 45.49
CA LYS A 100 -8.37 5.25 46.67
C LYS A 100 -7.44 4.10 46.28
N ALA A 101 -7.74 3.41 45.18
CA ALA A 101 -6.87 2.36 44.65
C ALA A 101 -5.54 2.94 44.14
N LYS A 102 -5.58 4.08 43.43
CA LYS A 102 -4.38 4.81 42.99
C LYS A 102 -3.52 5.26 44.16
N GLN A 103 -4.13 5.72 45.25
CA GLN A 103 -3.42 6.15 46.46
C GLN A 103 -2.74 4.98 47.18
N ILE A 104 -3.40 3.82 47.29
CA ILE A 104 -2.82 2.61 47.90
C ILE A 104 -1.65 2.11 47.05
N LEU A 105 -1.79 2.09 45.73
CA LEU A 105 -0.74 1.68 44.80
C LEU A 105 0.48 2.62 44.91
N ALA A 106 0.27 3.93 44.94
CA ALA A 106 1.35 4.92 45.07
C ALA A 106 2.08 4.83 46.42
N ALA A 107 1.37 4.54 47.51
CA ALA A 107 1.97 4.42 48.85
C ALA A 107 2.78 3.13 49.03
N ARG A 108 2.40 2.03 48.34
CA ARG A 108 3.04 0.71 48.49
C ARG A 108 4.10 0.44 47.43
N PHE A 109 3.98 1.07 46.27
CA PHE A 109 4.93 0.97 45.17
C PHE A 109 5.33 2.39 44.74
N PRO A 110 6.25 3.04 45.47
CA PRO A 110 6.80 4.31 45.01
C PRO A 110 7.38 4.08 43.61
N VAL A 111 6.83 4.76 42.62
CA VAL A 111 7.33 4.72 41.25
C VAL A 111 8.79 5.14 41.33
N ALA A 112 9.70 4.16 41.16
CA ALA A 112 11.11 4.45 41.07
C ALA A 112 11.26 5.52 39.98
N SER A 113 11.95 6.62 40.31
CA SER A 113 12.32 7.68 39.39
C SER A 113 12.57 7.06 38.03
N LYS A 114 11.84 7.54 37.01
CA LYS A 114 11.99 7.11 35.62
C LYS A 114 13.43 7.42 35.24
N ARG A 115 14.33 6.49 35.55
CA ARG A 115 15.71 6.54 35.13
C ARG A 115 15.59 6.39 33.63
N GLU A 116 15.72 7.50 32.92
CA GLU A 116 15.86 7.56 31.48
C GLU A 116 16.83 6.44 31.11
N ARG A 117 16.31 5.32 30.60
CA ARG A 117 17.17 4.23 30.17
C ARG A 117 17.79 4.72 28.89
N GLN A 118 18.95 5.38 29.00
CA GLN A 118 19.83 5.56 27.86
C GLN A 118 19.99 4.18 27.22
N PRO A 119 19.66 4.01 25.92
CA PRO A 119 19.82 2.74 25.23
C PRO A 119 21.29 2.33 25.36
N THR A 120 21.57 1.27 26.13
CA THR A 120 22.94 0.79 26.36
C THR A 120 23.52 0.05 25.15
N ARG A 121 22.74 -0.08 24.07
CA ARG A 121 23.17 -0.64 22.79
C ARG A 121 22.79 0.32 21.66
N PRO A 122 23.68 0.56 20.69
CA PRO A 122 23.28 1.24 19.46
C PRO A 122 22.08 0.49 18.87
N ALA A 123 21.06 1.23 18.44
CA ALA A 123 19.89 0.65 17.80
C ALA A 123 20.36 -0.27 16.68
N LYS A 124 20.13 -1.58 16.83
CA LYS A 124 20.54 -2.57 15.85
C LYS A 124 19.81 -2.20 14.56
N GLU A 125 20.55 -1.86 13.50
CA GLU A 125 19.94 -1.54 12.22
C GLU A 125 18.99 -2.67 11.79
N LEU A 126 17.78 -2.30 11.36
CA LEU A 126 16.78 -3.25 10.88
C LEU A 126 17.36 -4.06 9.72
N SER A 127 17.01 -5.35 9.66
CA SER A 127 17.41 -6.19 8.51
C SER A 127 16.82 -5.62 7.20
N PRO A 128 17.47 -5.82 6.04
CA PRO A 128 16.95 -5.35 4.75
C PRO A 128 15.50 -5.78 4.49
N ALA A 129 15.15 -7.01 4.86
CA ALA A 129 13.78 -7.53 4.75
C ALA A 129 12.78 -6.75 5.62
N LEU A 130 13.14 -6.41 6.87
CA LEU A 130 12.27 -5.61 7.73
C LEU A 130 12.14 -4.17 7.22
N LYS A 131 13.23 -3.57 6.72
CA LYS A 131 13.20 -2.24 6.08
C LYS A 131 12.21 -2.24 4.90
N LEU A 132 12.26 -3.26 4.05
CA LEU A 132 11.35 -3.41 2.91
C LEU A 132 9.88 -3.63 3.33
N ILE A 133 9.63 -4.45 4.36
CA ILE A 133 8.26 -4.65 4.89
C ILE A 133 7.69 -3.34 5.42
N MET A 134 8.47 -2.58 6.20
CA MET A 134 8.02 -1.28 6.71
C MET A 134 7.80 -0.27 5.59
N LEU A 135 8.67 -0.26 4.58
CA LEU A 135 8.52 0.57 3.40
C LEU A 135 7.22 0.26 2.64
N LYS A 136 6.95 -1.01 2.35
CA LYS A 136 5.72 -1.46 1.68
C LYS A 136 4.46 -1.03 2.43
N ARG A 137 4.52 -1.00 3.77
CA ARG A 137 3.40 -0.56 4.62
C ARG A 137 3.18 0.96 4.58
N GLN A 138 4.25 1.74 4.40
CA GLN A 138 4.19 3.21 4.38
C GLN A 138 3.99 3.79 2.98
N ALA A 139 4.28 3.02 1.94
CA ALA A 139 4.33 3.49 0.57
C ALA A 139 2.96 3.91 0.03
N VAL A 140 2.90 5.10 -0.58
CA VAL A 140 1.74 5.61 -1.32
C VAL A 140 1.96 5.52 -2.83
N SER A 141 0.89 5.56 -3.62
CA SER A 141 1.02 5.59 -5.08
C SER A 141 1.82 6.80 -5.53
N GLY A 142 2.88 6.58 -6.31
CA GLY A 142 3.61 7.63 -7.00
C GLY A 142 2.90 8.10 -8.29
N ASP A 143 1.87 7.37 -8.75
CA ASP A 143 1.04 7.76 -9.87
C ASP A 143 -0.29 8.35 -9.34
N PRO A 144 -0.52 9.67 -9.50
CA PRO A 144 -1.74 10.31 -9.01
C PRO A 144 -3.01 9.91 -9.78
N GLN A 145 -2.86 9.33 -10.98
CA GLN A 145 -3.98 8.92 -11.82
C GLN A 145 -4.39 7.47 -11.57
N LYS A 146 -3.46 6.61 -11.14
CA LYS A 146 -3.76 5.20 -10.82
C LYS A 146 -4.31 5.06 -9.40
N LYS A 147 -5.48 4.43 -9.29
CA LYS A 147 -6.03 3.99 -8.00
C LYS A 147 -5.13 2.90 -7.40
N ASP A 148 -5.06 2.83 -6.08
CA ASP A 148 -4.28 1.83 -5.35
C ASP A 148 -4.61 0.38 -5.73
N SER A 149 -5.82 0.08 -6.18
CA SER A 149 -6.20 -1.27 -6.60
C SER A 149 -5.79 -1.64 -8.04
N ALA A 150 -5.31 -0.69 -8.84
CA ALA A 150 -5.06 -0.88 -10.27
C ALA A 150 -3.80 -1.70 -10.57
N VAL A 151 -2.80 -1.64 -9.68
CA VAL A 151 -1.52 -2.37 -9.85
C VAL A 151 -1.40 -3.38 -8.72
N PRO A 152 -1.26 -4.68 -8.97
CA PRO A 152 -1.13 -5.66 -7.89
C PRO A 152 0.18 -5.47 -7.12
N PRO A 153 0.25 -5.75 -5.80
CA PRO A 153 1.44 -5.51 -4.97
C PRO A 153 2.73 -6.15 -5.49
N SER A 154 2.66 -7.26 -6.22
CA SER A 154 3.80 -7.95 -6.84
C SER A 154 4.41 -7.17 -8.00
N SER A 155 3.59 -6.42 -8.75
CA SER A 155 4.00 -5.61 -9.89
C SER A 155 4.39 -4.18 -9.48
N ARG A 156 4.37 -3.88 -8.18
CA ARG A 156 4.80 -2.59 -7.65
C ARG A 156 6.28 -2.63 -7.29
N TRP A 157 7.01 -1.63 -7.74
CA TRP A 157 8.29 -1.26 -7.18
C TRP A 157 8.04 -0.39 -5.96
N TYR A 158 8.77 -0.63 -4.88
CA TYR A 158 8.69 0.17 -3.66
C TYR A 158 10.04 0.82 -3.40
N GLY A 159 10.05 2.12 -3.12
CA GLY A 159 11.28 2.82 -2.81
C GLY A 159 11.02 4.08 -2.00
N ARG A 160 12.11 4.74 -1.63
CA ARG A 160 12.05 6.06 -1.03
C ARG A 160 12.40 7.09 -2.08
N LEU A 161 11.65 8.19 -2.10
CA LEU A 161 11.84 9.24 -3.08
C LEU A 161 12.03 10.58 -2.38
N GLY A 162 13.20 11.18 -2.58
CA GLY A 162 13.57 12.49 -2.08
C GLY A 162 13.76 13.52 -3.20
N CYS A 163 13.78 14.78 -2.82
CA CYS A 163 14.06 15.91 -3.71
C CYS A 163 15.05 16.85 -3.01
N VAL A 164 16.10 17.24 -3.72
CA VAL A 164 17.14 18.17 -3.24
C VAL A 164 17.36 19.23 -4.31
N VAL A 165 17.04 20.48 -3.97
CA VAL A 165 17.24 21.64 -4.83
C VAL A 165 18.07 22.66 -4.05
N PRO A 166 19.41 22.55 -4.06
CA PRO A 166 20.24 23.44 -3.29
C PRO A 166 20.23 24.83 -3.94
N THR A 167 20.14 25.85 -3.10
CA THR A 167 20.20 27.26 -3.51
C THR A 167 21.40 27.95 -2.85
N GLY A 168 22.01 28.90 -3.57
CA GLY A 168 23.17 29.65 -3.07
C GLY A 168 24.33 28.76 -2.65
N ASP A 169 24.88 29.02 -1.46
CA ASP A 169 26.08 28.34 -0.93
C ASP A 169 25.91 26.82 -0.75
N LEU A 170 24.66 26.34 -0.62
CA LEU A 170 24.35 24.92 -0.46
C LEU A 170 24.70 24.08 -1.70
N GLN A 171 24.81 24.70 -2.88
CA GLN A 171 25.08 24.00 -4.14
C GLN A 171 26.50 23.41 -4.20
N ASN A 172 27.42 23.95 -3.41
CA ASN A 172 28.82 23.52 -3.34
C ASN A 172 29.08 22.47 -2.24
N LEU A 173 28.09 22.19 -1.38
CA LEU A 173 28.21 21.15 -0.35
C LEU A 173 28.26 19.76 -0.99
N LYS A 174 28.88 18.81 -0.27
CA LYS A 174 28.89 17.41 -0.71
C LYS A 174 27.50 16.81 -0.61
N TRP A 175 27.25 15.78 -1.40
CA TRP A 175 25.95 15.09 -1.41
C TRP A 175 25.50 14.65 -0.01
N ASP A 176 26.39 14.08 0.81
CA ASP A 176 26.03 13.62 2.15
C ASP A 176 25.49 14.74 3.06
N GLU A 177 26.07 15.93 2.94
CA GLU A 177 25.65 17.12 3.69
C GLU A 177 24.32 17.65 3.16
N GLN A 178 24.16 17.70 1.83
CA GLN A 178 22.91 18.08 1.18
C GLN A 178 21.77 17.12 1.55
N ARG A 179 22.04 15.81 1.56
CA ARG A 179 21.10 14.75 1.97
C ARG A 179 20.72 14.89 3.44
N ALA A 180 21.66 15.22 4.32
CA ALA A 180 21.39 15.41 5.74
C ALA A 180 20.48 16.62 6.03
N LEU A 181 20.53 17.65 5.17
CA LEU A 181 19.69 18.84 5.26
C LEU A 181 18.34 18.69 4.53
N ALA A 182 18.20 17.67 3.69
CA ALA A 182 17.00 17.43 2.90
C ALA A 182 15.83 16.92 3.76
N THR A 183 14.61 17.20 3.30
CA THR A 183 13.40 16.59 3.86
C THR A 183 13.45 15.07 3.74
N GLU A 184 12.90 14.36 4.72
CA GLU A 184 12.87 12.90 4.72
C GLU A 184 12.22 12.35 3.43
N PRO A 185 12.88 11.41 2.73
CA PRO A 185 12.34 10.79 1.52
C PRO A 185 10.99 10.12 1.75
N ARG A 186 10.05 10.40 0.86
CA ARG A 186 8.69 9.82 0.89
C ARG A 186 8.73 8.35 0.49
N ALA A 187 8.06 7.50 1.26
CA ALA A 187 7.83 6.11 0.87
C ALA A 187 6.79 6.08 -0.25
N ILE A 188 7.15 5.54 -1.42
CA ILE A 188 6.27 5.51 -2.59
C ILE A 188 6.34 4.18 -3.33
N TRP A 189 5.38 3.94 -4.22
CA TRP A 189 5.42 2.83 -5.16
C TRP A 189 5.08 3.25 -6.60
N PHE A 190 5.72 2.60 -7.56
CA PHE A 190 5.42 2.71 -9.00
C PHE A 190 5.12 1.35 -9.60
N ASP A 191 4.47 1.31 -10.75
CA ASP A 191 4.33 0.09 -11.55
C ASP A 191 5.67 -0.25 -12.22
N LYS A 192 6.19 -1.45 -11.94
CA LYS A 192 7.50 -1.95 -12.39
C LYS A 192 7.70 -1.85 -13.90
N ASN A 193 6.62 -2.00 -14.66
CA ASN A 193 6.65 -2.02 -16.12
C ASN A 193 6.50 -0.63 -16.75
N THR A 194 6.51 0.44 -15.95
CA THR A 194 6.42 1.81 -16.44
C THR A 194 7.79 2.26 -16.95
N VAL A 195 7.80 2.96 -18.08
CA VAL A 195 9.01 3.55 -18.65
C VAL A 195 9.55 4.68 -17.76
N VAL A 196 10.86 4.75 -17.59
CA VAL A 196 11.55 5.71 -16.71
C VAL A 196 11.13 7.16 -16.98
N GLY A 197 11.06 7.59 -18.24
CA GLY A 197 10.66 8.96 -18.58
C GLY A 197 9.27 9.34 -18.06
N LYS A 198 8.32 8.40 -18.09
CA LYS A 198 6.97 8.65 -17.55
C LYS A 198 6.99 8.75 -16.02
N ILE A 199 7.77 7.92 -15.35
CA ILE A 199 7.97 8.04 -13.90
C ILE A 199 8.64 9.37 -13.57
N PHE A 200 9.62 9.81 -14.34
CA PHE A 200 10.28 11.10 -14.16
C PHE A 200 9.27 12.26 -14.20
N ASP A 201 8.36 12.27 -15.18
CA ASP A 201 7.30 13.28 -15.26
C ASP A 201 6.35 13.23 -14.05
N MET A 202 6.00 12.04 -13.57
CA MET A 202 5.19 11.86 -12.35
C MET A 202 5.90 12.43 -11.12
N ILE A 203 7.21 12.19 -11.01
CA ILE A 203 8.03 12.66 -9.89
C ILE A 203 8.15 14.19 -9.92
N ILE A 204 8.39 14.79 -11.09
CA ILE A 204 8.40 16.25 -11.26
C ILE A 204 7.05 16.83 -10.85
N THR A 205 5.94 16.21 -11.28
CA THR A 205 4.60 16.64 -10.91
C THR A 205 4.38 16.58 -9.40
N MET A 206 4.88 15.51 -8.75
CA MET A 206 4.74 15.29 -7.32
C MET A 206 5.54 16.31 -6.49
N PHE A 207 6.74 16.68 -6.92
CA PHE A 207 7.60 17.67 -6.25
C PHE A 207 7.45 19.08 -6.80
N LYS A 208 6.43 19.33 -7.63
CA LYS A 208 6.21 20.65 -8.22
C LYS A 208 6.17 21.78 -7.15
N PRO A 209 5.54 21.61 -5.98
CA PRO A 209 5.59 22.63 -4.93
C PRO A 209 7.02 22.94 -4.44
N GLU A 210 7.83 21.91 -4.22
CA GLU A 210 9.22 22.00 -3.78
C GLU A 210 10.13 22.60 -4.86
N LEU A 211 9.84 22.34 -6.14
CA LEU A 211 10.57 22.92 -7.26
C LEU A 211 10.23 24.41 -7.43
N LEU A 212 8.95 24.77 -7.37
CA LEU A 212 8.47 26.15 -7.56
C LEU A 212 8.83 27.08 -6.39
N SER A 213 9.02 26.55 -5.19
CA SER A 213 9.51 27.35 -4.06
C SER A 213 10.96 27.81 -4.22
N HIS A 214 11.70 27.23 -5.16
CA HIS A 214 13.15 27.39 -5.27
C HIS A 214 13.64 27.84 -6.66
N SER A 215 12.80 27.88 -7.70
CA SER A 215 13.19 28.35 -9.05
C SER A 215 12.20 29.36 -9.66
N HIS A 216 12.75 30.36 -10.37
CA HIS A 216 12.03 31.28 -11.27
C HIS A 216 12.00 30.77 -12.73
N SER A 217 12.54 29.58 -13.01
CA SER A 217 12.57 28.99 -14.35
C SER A 217 11.66 27.77 -14.42
N ASP A 218 10.68 27.84 -15.32
CA ASP A 218 9.71 26.79 -15.64
C ASP A 218 10.31 25.60 -16.42
N SER A 219 11.64 25.51 -16.55
CA SER A 219 12.28 24.52 -17.41
C SER A 219 12.61 23.24 -16.64
N THR A 220 11.92 22.15 -16.99
CA THR A 220 12.20 20.78 -16.49
C THR A 220 13.47 20.16 -17.09
N SER A 221 14.11 20.85 -18.06
CA SER A 221 15.32 20.37 -18.76
C SER A 221 16.51 20.12 -17.85
N ASP A 222 16.55 20.78 -16.70
CA ASP A 222 17.72 20.84 -15.84
C ASP A 222 17.62 19.88 -14.66
N LEU A 223 16.61 19.01 -14.63
CA LEU A 223 16.43 18.01 -13.56
C LEU A 223 17.00 16.64 -13.97
N GLN A 224 17.38 15.86 -12.97
CA GLN A 224 17.83 14.47 -13.11
C GLN A 224 17.39 13.61 -11.94
N LEU A 225 17.25 12.31 -12.18
CA LEU A 225 17.04 11.30 -11.14
C LEU A 225 18.28 10.43 -11.00
N PHE A 226 18.58 10.06 -9.78
CA PHE A 226 19.66 9.13 -9.49
C PHE A 226 19.38 8.30 -8.23
N THR A 227 20.14 7.23 -8.09
CA THR A 227 20.24 6.40 -6.88
C THR A 227 21.71 6.25 -6.52
N ILE A 228 22.00 6.02 -5.24
CA ILE A 228 23.35 5.70 -4.76
C ILE A 228 23.35 4.26 -4.26
N ARG A 229 24.14 3.43 -4.93
CA ARG A 229 24.30 2.02 -4.61
C ARG A 229 25.43 1.81 -3.59
N PRO A 230 25.51 0.63 -2.95
CA PRO A 230 26.62 0.30 -2.06
C PRO A 230 27.99 0.60 -2.68
N GLY A 231 28.89 1.19 -1.89
CA GLY A 231 30.19 1.67 -2.40
C GLY A 231 30.18 3.11 -2.92
N ASN A 232 29.14 3.89 -2.60
CA ASN A 232 28.96 5.28 -3.04
C ASN A 232 28.94 5.43 -4.57
N GLN A 233 28.43 4.39 -5.25
CA GLN A 233 28.34 4.40 -6.70
C GLN A 233 27.06 5.10 -7.13
N LEU A 234 27.23 6.27 -7.76
CA LEU A 234 26.13 7.02 -8.31
C LEU A 234 25.64 6.39 -9.62
N HIS A 235 24.32 6.23 -9.73
CA HIS A 235 23.67 5.70 -10.92
C HIS A 235 22.58 6.67 -11.40
N LEU A 236 22.83 7.32 -12.54
CA LEU A 236 21.89 8.24 -13.18
C LEU A 236 20.77 7.47 -13.88
N ILE A 237 19.55 7.64 -13.37
CA ILE A 237 18.34 6.99 -13.88
C ILE A 237 17.85 7.69 -15.16
N THR A 238 17.96 9.03 -15.22
CA THR A 238 17.52 9.83 -16.38
C THR A 238 18.35 9.60 -17.65
N ASN A 239 19.48 8.89 -17.58
CA ASN A 239 20.19 8.46 -18.79
C ASN A 239 19.49 7.28 -19.50
N GLN A 240 18.52 6.65 -18.84
CA GLN A 240 17.81 5.46 -19.31
C GLN A 240 16.31 5.73 -19.45
N CYS A 241 15.93 6.92 -19.93
CA CYS A 241 14.52 7.34 -20.02
C CYS A 241 13.60 6.39 -20.79
N SER A 242 14.13 5.62 -21.75
CA SER A 242 13.36 4.65 -22.54
C SER A 242 13.30 3.25 -21.92
N ALA A 243 14.06 3.00 -20.85
CA ALA A 243 14.08 1.70 -20.18
C ALA A 243 12.85 1.50 -19.27
N ILE A 244 12.59 0.25 -18.93
CA ILE A 244 11.59 -0.12 -17.93
C ILE A 244 12.15 0.17 -16.54
N TRP A 245 11.33 0.76 -15.66
CA TRP A 245 11.76 1.17 -14.32
C TRP A 245 12.44 0.05 -13.52
N ALA A 246 11.86 -1.15 -13.53
CA ALA A 246 12.38 -2.30 -12.80
C ALA A 246 13.75 -2.81 -13.30
N ASP A 247 14.16 -2.44 -14.52
CA ASP A 247 15.48 -2.79 -15.06
C ASP A 247 16.56 -1.80 -14.60
N VAL A 248 16.15 -0.65 -14.08
CA VAL A 248 17.05 0.48 -13.75
C VAL A 248 17.24 0.64 -12.24
N VAL A 249 16.22 0.32 -11.44
CA VAL A 249 16.16 0.57 -9.99
C VAL A 249 15.59 -0.65 -9.25
N GLU A 250 16.23 -1.05 -8.15
CA GLU A 250 15.83 -2.21 -7.34
C GLU A 250 14.83 -1.86 -6.23
N ASP A 251 14.00 -2.83 -5.80
CA ASP A 251 13.05 -2.65 -4.69
C ASP A 251 13.81 -2.28 -3.40
N GLY A 252 13.37 -1.20 -2.75
CA GLY A 252 13.95 -0.70 -1.51
C GLY A 252 15.04 0.36 -1.69
N GLU A 253 15.45 0.66 -2.93
CA GLU A 253 16.39 1.74 -3.21
C GLU A 253 15.81 3.13 -2.88
N GLU A 254 16.71 4.07 -2.57
CA GLU A 254 16.40 5.48 -2.44
C GLU A 254 16.71 6.20 -3.75
N VAL A 255 15.71 6.86 -4.31
CA VAL A 255 15.81 7.65 -5.52
C VAL A 255 15.72 9.13 -5.16
N TRP A 256 16.52 9.95 -5.83
CA TRP A 256 16.61 11.38 -5.55
C TRP A 256 16.43 12.20 -6.82
N LEU A 257 15.58 13.22 -6.73
CA LEU A 257 15.42 14.26 -7.75
C LEU A 257 16.33 15.44 -7.41
N THR A 258 17.06 15.92 -8.41
CA THR A 258 18.02 17.02 -8.25
C THR A 258 18.24 17.80 -9.54
N PRO A 259 18.69 19.07 -9.50
CA PRO A 259 19.29 19.73 -10.64
C PRO A 259 20.53 19.00 -11.21
N ARG A 260 20.75 19.10 -12.53
CA ARG A 260 21.88 18.49 -13.25
C ARG A 260 23.24 18.98 -12.80
N HIS A 261 23.30 20.20 -12.26
CA HIS A 261 24.55 20.87 -11.87
C HIS A 261 24.98 20.59 -10.42
N ILE A 262 24.35 19.65 -9.71
CA ILE A 262 24.84 19.27 -8.37
C ILE A 262 26.18 18.55 -8.46
N ASN A 263 27.10 18.96 -7.57
CA ASN A 263 28.32 18.23 -7.31
C ASN A 263 28.02 16.96 -6.50
N LEU A 264 28.12 15.81 -7.17
CA LEU A 264 27.84 14.50 -6.57
C LEU A 264 29.13 13.77 -6.11
N SER A 265 30.24 14.51 -5.91
CA SER A 265 31.54 13.96 -5.46
C SER A 265 31.69 13.81 -3.95
#